data_AF-A0A8E2EX23-F1
#
_entry.id   AF-A0A8E2EX23-F1
#
_cell.length_a   1.000
_cell.length_b   1.000
_cell.length_c   1.000
_cell.angle_alpha   90.00
_cell.angle_beta   90.00
_cell.angle_gamma   90.00
#
_symmetry.space_group_name_H-M   'P 1'
#
loop_
_entity.id
_entity.type
_entity.pdbx_description
1 polymer ?
#
loop_
_entity_poly.entity_id
_entity_poly.type
_entity_poly.pdbx_seq_one_letter_code
_entity_poly.pdbx_strand_id
1 'polypeptide(L)'
;MAKLSWPKSWRAYACWLGCFFLMFNSWGLVIGYGTFSSYYLGYPLKGRDQLQLNLIGSTQSGLVLLFSGPVGRLLDAGHFRWVIGTGCFLVPLGMFMLSIAVPIGVNVQGNYLYIWLTQGLVTGLGMACFFVTSSQVVSTWFIDQKGLAIGVVACGASVVLVGGTIYPIMTKYLITAMGFNNAVRLVATVVTTTCIFSLIFARPNPEHCHPETKEWMKLKTWIDMEAFKDRAFCWFMAAVAFLCFGYYAVLFNLEEWAAKQGFGIREGNNLSPPFPKDAIQTFWLLSILNASSTIGRLLMAACSDR
;
A
#
# COMPACT_ATOMS: atom_id res chain seq x y z
N MET A 1 0.97 15.24 34.96
CA MET A 1 0.67 15.12 33.52
C MET A 1 1.72 15.89 32.75
N ALA A 2 2.71 15.21 32.16
CA ALA A 2 3.64 15.87 31.25
C ALA A 2 2.85 16.36 30.03
N LYS A 3 3.03 17.63 29.64
CA LYS A 3 2.41 18.17 28.42
C LYS A 3 2.99 17.40 27.24
N LEU A 4 2.18 16.53 26.63
CA LEU A 4 2.49 15.90 25.34
C LEU A 4 2.83 17.01 24.34
N SER A 5 4.11 17.11 23.98
CA SER A 5 4.61 18.26 23.23
C SER A 5 4.77 17.89 21.77
N TRP A 6 3.78 18.25 20.96
CA TRP A 6 3.89 18.14 19.51
C TRP A 6 5.03 19.04 19.01
N PRO A 7 5.82 18.58 18.01
CA PRO A 7 6.88 19.39 17.42
C PRO A 7 6.28 20.66 16.81
N LYS A 8 6.82 21.82 17.18
CA LYS A 8 6.34 23.13 16.71
C LYS A 8 6.86 23.53 15.32
N SER A 9 7.76 22.73 14.74
CA SER A 9 8.41 23.07 13.48
C SER A 9 7.55 22.66 12.27
N TRP A 10 7.43 23.55 11.28
CA TRP A 10 6.71 23.27 10.03
C TRP A 10 7.30 22.06 9.27
N ARG A 11 8.61 21.82 9.45
CA ARG A 11 9.33 20.68 8.86
C ARG A 11 8.79 19.34 9.36
N ALA A 12 8.39 19.24 10.63
CA ALA A 12 7.80 18.02 11.17
C ALA A 12 6.46 17.70 10.48
N TYR A 13 5.60 18.71 10.29
CA TYR A 13 4.32 18.53 9.60
C TYR A 13 4.48 18.26 8.10
N ALA A 14 5.42 18.92 7.43
CA ALA A 14 5.74 18.63 6.02
C ALA A 14 6.29 17.22 5.84
N CYS A 15 7.15 16.76 6.76
CA CYS A 15 7.63 15.39 6.81
C CYS A 15 6.48 14.41 7.09
N TRP A 16 5.57 14.75 7.99
CA TRP A 16 4.41 13.92 8.32
C TRP A 16 3.52 13.69 7.10
N LEU A 17 3.22 14.76 6.35
CA LEU A 17 2.50 14.68 5.09
C LEU A 17 3.28 13.91 4.01
N GLY A 18 4.61 14.07 3.97
CA GLY A 18 5.49 13.29 3.09
C GLY A 18 5.42 11.79 3.38
N CYS A 19 5.48 11.40 4.66
CA CYS A 19 5.32 10.01 5.08
C CYS A 19 3.92 9.47 4.78
N PHE A 20 2.89 10.29 4.95
CA PHE A 20 1.52 9.94 4.57
C PHE A 20 1.41 9.61 3.08
N PHE A 21 2.03 10.42 2.20
CA PHE A 21 2.06 10.13 0.77
C PHE A 21 2.89 8.89 0.40
N LEU A 22 3.97 8.60 1.12
CA LEU A 22 4.71 7.34 0.96
C LEU A 22 3.82 6.14 1.28
N MET A 23 3.08 6.19 2.39
CA MET A 23 2.14 5.12 2.77
C MET A 23 0.99 5.00 1.77
N PHE A 24 0.46 6.12 1.28
CA PHE A 24 -0.55 6.18 0.22
C PHE A 24 -0.07 5.52 -1.07
N ASN A 25 1.16 5.80 -1.51
CA ASN A 25 1.74 5.19 -2.71
C ASN A 25 2.15 3.72 -2.53
N SER A 26 2.26 3.24 -1.29
CA SER A 26 2.50 1.82 -1.00
C SER A 26 1.19 1.06 -0.88
N TRP A 27 0.52 1.15 0.28
CA TRP A 27 -0.66 0.34 0.56
C TRP A 27 -1.91 0.82 -0.17
N GLY A 28 -1.99 2.10 -0.55
CA GLY A 28 -3.10 2.60 -1.36
C GLY A 28 -3.12 1.99 -2.76
N LEU A 29 -1.96 1.75 -3.37
CA LEU A 29 -1.87 1.04 -4.66
C LEU A 29 -2.19 -0.46 -4.51
N VAL A 30 -1.77 -1.10 -3.42
CA VAL A 30 -2.09 -2.51 -3.12
C VAL A 30 -3.59 -2.71 -2.97
N ILE A 31 -4.27 -1.83 -2.22
CA ILE A 31 -5.73 -1.84 -2.09
C ILE A 31 -6.37 -1.50 -3.46
N GLY A 32 -5.74 -0.61 -4.22
CA GLY A 32 -6.08 -0.27 -5.61
C GLY A 32 -6.13 -1.46 -6.57
N TYR A 33 -5.39 -2.53 -6.29
CA TYR A 33 -5.21 -3.66 -7.20
C TYR A 33 -6.52 -4.34 -7.61
N GLY A 34 -7.53 -4.38 -6.72
CA GLY A 34 -8.83 -5.01 -7.03
C GLY A 34 -9.51 -4.44 -8.27
N THR A 35 -9.38 -3.12 -8.50
CA THR A 35 -9.92 -2.45 -9.70
C THR A 35 -9.17 -2.86 -10.96
N PHE A 36 -7.83 -3.00 -10.89
CA PHE A 36 -7.02 -3.49 -11.99
C PHE A 36 -7.35 -4.94 -12.34
N SER A 37 -7.45 -5.81 -11.33
CA SER A 37 -7.82 -7.22 -11.47
C SER A 37 -9.17 -7.38 -12.18
N SER A 38 -10.17 -6.60 -11.77
CA SER A 38 -11.50 -6.58 -12.40
C SER A 38 -11.46 -6.15 -13.87
N TYR A 39 -10.61 -5.17 -14.23
CA TYR A 39 -10.42 -4.78 -15.63
C TYR A 39 -9.71 -5.87 -16.46
N TYR A 40 -8.71 -6.53 -15.89
CA TYR A 40 -7.95 -7.59 -16.55
C TYR A 40 -8.81 -8.81 -16.93
N LEU A 41 -9.75 -9.19 -16.06
CA LEU A 41 -10.75 -10.23 -16.36
C LEU A 41 -11.60 -9.91 -17.58
N GLY A 42 -11.98 -8.64 -17.75
CA GLY A 42 -12.92 -8.21 -18.79
C GLY A 42 -12.28 -8.09 -20.18
N TYR A 43 -11.03 -7.63 -20.26
CA TYR A 43 -10.41 -7.20 -21.51
C TYR A 43 -9.10 -7.96 -21.84
N PRO A 44 -7.91 -7.58 -21.33
CA PRO A 44 -6.63 -8.08 -21.84
C PRO A 44 -6.31 -9.53 -21.49
N LEU A 45 -6.95 -10.11 -20.45
CA LEU A 45 -6.66 -11.44 -19.92
C LEU A 45 -7.93 -12.31 -19.87
N LYS A 46 -8.90 -12.05 -20.77
CA LYS A 46 -10.16 -12.78 -20.83
C LYS A 46 -9.92 -14.28 -21.00
N GLY A 47 -10.45 -15.08 -20.07
CA GLY A 47 -10.28 -16.54 -20.04
C GLY A 47 -9.12 -17.06 -19.18
N ARG A 48 -8.37 -16.18 -18.52
CA ARG A 48 -7.36 -16.57 -17.51
C ARG A 48 -8.03 -16.86 -16.16
N ASP A 49 -7.44 -17.77 -15.41
CA ASP A 49 -7.91 -18.12 -14.08
C ASP A 49 -7.72 -16.97 -13.09
N GLN A 50 -8.68 -16.80 -12.18
CA GLN A 50 -8.67 -15.77 -11.14
C GLN A 50 -7.42 -15.88 -10.26
N LEU A 51 -6.93 -17.11 -10.04
CA LEU A 51 -5.72 -17.39 -9.28
C LEU A 51 -4.49 -16.65 -9.86
N GLN A 52 -4.36 -16.62 -11.19
CA GLN A 52 -3.23 -15.95 -11.85
C GLN A 52 -3.30 -14.44 -11.66
N LEU A 53 -4.49 -13.85 -11.69
CA LEU A 53 -4.66 -12.41 -11.42
C LEU A 53 -4.41 -12.10 -9.95
N ASN A 54 -4.90 -12.91 -9.03
CA ASN A 54 -4.66 -12.73 -7.60
C ASN A 54 -3.17 -12.84 -7.25
N LEU A 55 -2.39 -13.61 -8.03
CA LEU A 55 -0.95 -13.72 -7.85
C LEU A 55 -0.22 -12.38 -8.07
N ILE A 56 -0.65 -11.53 -9.00
CA ILE A 56 -0.02 -10.21 -9.23
C ILE A 56 -0.15 -9.34 -7.98
N GLY A 57 -1.37 -9.15 -7.47
CA GLY A 57 -1.62 -8.36 -6.26
C GLY A 57 -0.98 -8.96 -5.00
N SER A 58 -1.00 -10.29 -4.88
CA SER A 58 -0.33 -10.99 -3.78
C SER A 58 1.19 -10.88 -3.85
N THR A 59 1.77 -10.81 -5.05
CA THR A 59 3.21 -10.54 -5.23
C THR A 59 3.54 -9.13 -4.76
N GLN A 60 2.70 -8.13 -5.05
CA GLN A 60 2.92 -6.76 -4.56
C GLN A 60 2.95 -6.69 -3.04
N SER A 61 1.91 -7.20 -2.37
CA SER A 61 1.84 -7.20 -0.90
C SER A 61 2.93 -8.09 -0.28
N GLY A 62 3.20 -9.24 -0.89
CA GLY A 62 4.26 -10.15 -0.47
C GLY A 62 5.65 -9.50 -0.52
N LEU A 63 5.98 -8.78 -1.60
CA LEU A 63 7.25 -8.06 -1.72
C LEU A 63 7.36 -6.93 -0.70
N VAL A 64 6.29 -6.16 -0.48
CA VAL A 64 6.26 -5.10 0.54
C VAL A 64 6.59 -5.65 1.93
N LEU A 65 5.99 -6.79 2.30
CA LEU A 65 6.22 -7.41 3.60
C LEU A 65 7.57 -8.13 3.68
N LEU A 66 7.98 -8.84 2.63
CA LEU A 66 9.25 -9.59 2.60
C LEU A 66 10.46 -8.65 2.68
N PHE A 67 10.45 -7.57 1.90
CA PHE A 67 11.55 -6.60 1.87
C PHE A 67 11.49 -5.57 3.00
N SER A 68 10.45 -5.60 3.85
CA SER A 68 10.36 -4.72 5.01
C SER A 68 11.55 -4.87 5.97
N GLY A 69 12.04 -6.10 6.20
CA GLY A 69 13.21 -6.37 7.04
C GLY A 69 14.49 -5.74 6.48
N PRO A 70 14.92 -6.09 5.25
CA PRO A 70 16.07 -5.48 4.60
C PRO A 70 16.00 -3.96 4.50
N VAL A 71 14.84 -3.41 4.14
CA VAL A 71 14.62 -1.97 4.06
C VAL A 71 14.78 -1.33 5.44
N GLY A 72 14.20 -1.91 6.49
CA GLY A 72 14.37 -1.45 7.86
C GLY A 72 15.83 -1.35 8.28
N ARG A 73 16.64 -2.37 7.95
CA ARG A 73 18.09 -2.35 8.25
C ARG A 73 18.85 -1.28 7.47
N LEU A 74 18.50 -1.05 6.22
CA LEU A 74 19.10 0.03 5.41
C LEU A 74 18.78 1.42 6.01
N LEU A 75 17.57 1.58 6.54
CA LEU A 75 17.16 2.81 7.21
C LEU A 75 17.87 2.98 8.56
N ASP A 76 18.00 1.91 9.34
CA ASP A 76 18.76 1.91 10.60
C ASP A 76 20.24 2.28 10.37
N ALA A 77 20.79 1.89 9.21
CA ALA A 77 22.13 2.28 8.76
C ALA A 77 22.21 3.74 8.23
N GLY A 78 21.13 4.51 8.27
CA GLY A 78 21.09 5.91 7.86
C GLY A 78 20.88 6.15 6.36
N HIS A 79 20.61 5.11 5.55
CA HIS A 79 20.46 5.23 4.10
C HIS A 79 19.05 5.64 3.63
N PHE A 80 18.35 6.48 4.43
CA PHE A 80 16.97 6.87 4.15
C PHE A 80 16.76 7.52 2.78
N ARG A 81 17.70 8.37 2.34
CA ARG A 81 17.57 9.09 1.06
C ARG A 81 17.64 8.16 -0.14
N TRP A 82 18.51 7.15 -0.06
CA TRP A 82 18.68 6.14 -1.10
C TRP A 82 17.43 5.26 -1.20
N VAL A 83 16.91 4.79 -0.06
CA VAL A 83 15.71 3.97 0.00
C VAL A 83 14.48 4.70 -0.56
N ILE A 84 14.24 5.95 -0.14
CA ILE A 84 13.13 6.75 -0.68
C ILE A 84 13.36 7.00 -2.18
N GLY A 85 14.58 7.37 -2.58
CA GLY A 85 14.94 7.60 -3.97
C GLY A 85 14.68 6.38 -4.87
N THR A 86 15.06 5.18 -4.44
CA THR A 86 14.81 3.95 -5.20
C THR A 86 13.32 3.67 -5.33
N GLY A 87 12.54 3.84 -4.26
CA GLY A 87 11.09 3.68 -4.33
C GLY A 87 10.44 4.71 -5.27
N CYS A 88 10.85 5.98 -5.17
CA CYS A 88 10.33 7.08 -6.01
C CYS A 88 10.68 6.92 -7.49
N PHE A 89 11.70 6.14 -7.82
CA PHE A 89 11.99 5.76 -9.20
C PHE A 89 11.21 4.52 -9.64
N LEU A 90 11.26 3.44 -8.84
CA LEU A 90 10.70 2.14 -9.21
C LEU A 90 9.16 2.14 -9.30
N VAL A 91 8.44 2.80 -8.39
CA VAL A 91 6.97 2.80 -8.41
C VAL A 91 6.42 3.52 -9.66
N PRO A 92 6.84 4.76 -9.97
CA PRO A 92 6.44 5.39 -11.24
C PRO A 92 6.90 4.61 -12.46
N LEU A 93 8.13 4.11 -12.49
CA LEU A 93 8.65 3.32 -13.60
C LEU A 93 7.75 2.11 -13.88
N GLY A 94 7.42 1.33 -12.85
CA GLY A 94 6.53 0.17 -12.97
C GLY A 94 5.15 0.53 -13.49
N MET A 95 4.57 1.65 -13.02
CA MET A 95 3.25 2.12 -13.47
C MET A 95 3.27 2.66 -14.90
N PHE A 96 4.30 3.41 -15.30
CA PHE A 96 4.44 3.87 -16.69
C PHE A 96 4.73 2.70 -17.65
N MET A 97 5.56 1.74 -17.25
CA MET A 97 5.80 0.53 -18.03
C MET A 97 4.53 -0.31 -18.16
N LEU A 98 3.69 -0.39 -17.11
CA LEU A 98 2.40 -1.08 -17.17
C LEU A 98 1.48 -0.48 -18.24
N SER A 99 1.42 0.85 -18.37
CA SER A 99 0.64 1.53 -19.41
C SER A 99 1.07 1.15 -20.84
N ILE A 100 2.33 0.76 -21.03
CA ILE A 100 2.87 0.34 -22.33
C ILE A 100 2.71 -1.16 -22.53
N ALA A 101 2.86 -1.95 -21.46
CA ALA A 101 2.78 -3.40 -21.47
C ALA A 101 1.37 -3.92 -21.79
N VAL A 102 0.32 -3.13 -21.50
CA VAL A 102 -1.06 -3.47 -21.86
C VAL A 102 -1.35 -3.01 -23.30
N PRO A 103 -1.65 -3.94 -24.23
CA PRO A 103 -1.86 -3.61 -25.63
C PRO A 103 -3.10 -2.73 -25.84
N ILE A 104 -3.01 -1.83 -26.82
CA ILE A 104 -4.09 -0.92 -27.22
C ILE A 104 -4.99 -1.66 -28.22
N GLY A 105 -6.06 -2.28 -27.72
CA GLY A 105 -7.08 -2.90 -28.56
C GLY A 105 -7.99 -3.84 -27.79
N VAL A 106 -9.30 -3.74 -28.01
CA VAL A 106 -10.34 -4.54 -27.32
C VAL A 106 -10.18 -6.06 -27.58
N ASN A 107 -9.44 -6.45 -28.63
CA ASN A 107 -9.24 -7.84 -29.06
C ASN A 107 -7.79 -8.34 -28.99
N VAL A 108 -6.88 -7.61 -28.34
CA VAL A 108 -5.47 -8.01 -28.23
C VAL A 108 -5.20 -8.56 -26.84
N GLN A 109 -4.81 -9.83 -26.77
CA GLN A 109 -4.41 -10.48 -25.52
C GLN A 109 -3.12 -9.86 -24.99
N GLY A 110 -3.15 -9.37 -23.74
CA GLY A 110 -1.97 -8.86 -23.06
C GLY A 110 -1.07 -10.00 -22.58
N ASN A 111 0.24 -9.78 -22.59
CA ASN A 111 1.16 -10.75 -22.00
C ASN A 111 1.13 -10.64 -20.48
N TYR A 112 0.56 -11.66 -19.82
CA TYR A 112 0.52 -11.79 -18.36
C TYR A 112 1.89 -11.54 -17.71
N LEU A 113 2.96 -12.05 -18.31
CA LEU A 113 4.31 -11.93 -17.74
C LEU A 113 4.75 -10.46 -17.67
N TYR A 114 4.47 -9.65 -18.69
CA TYR A 114 4.84 -8.23 -18.66
C TYR A 114 4.02 -7.44 -17.65
N ILE A 115 2.74 -7.76 -17.50
CA ILE A 115 1.87 -7.14 -16.48
C ILE A 115 2.35 -7.53 -15.07
N TRP A 116 2.65 -8.81 -14.85
CA TRP A 116 3.18 -9.30 -13.57
C TRP A 116 4.56 -8.70 -13.24
N LEU A 117 5.46 -8.61 -14.22
CA LEU A 117 6.79 -8.01 -14.03
C LEU A 117 6.70 -6.51 -13.69
N THR A 118 5.88 -5.75 -14.41
CA THR A 118 5.78 -4.30 -14.22
C THR A 118 5.01 -3.95 -12.96
N GLN A 119 3.79 -4.47 -12.80
CA GLN A 119 2.90 -4.14 -11.69
C GLN A 119 3.20 -4.95 -10.44
N GLY A 120 3.40 -6.27 -10.58
CA GLY A 120 3.66 -7.16 -9.45
C GLY A 120 5.06 -6.93 -8.87
N LEU A 121 6.08 -7.05 -9.71
CA LEU A 121 7.48 -7.06 -9.27
C LEU A 121 8.09 -5.66 -9.16
N VAL A 122 8.15 -4.88 -10.24
CA VAL A 122 8.82 -3.57 -10.24
C VAL A 122 8.13 -2.57 -9.31
N THR A 123 6.80 -2.41 -9.44
CA THR A 123 6.04 -1.55 -8.52
C THR A 123 6.08 -2.11 -7.09
N GLY A 124 5.98 -3.44 -6.91
CA GLY A 124 6.05 -4.10 -5.59
C GLY A 124 7.35 -3.82 -4.84
N LEU A 125 8.49 -3.94 -5.52
CA LEU A 125 9.80 -3.62 -4.98
C LEU A 125 9.91 -2.14 -4.58
N GLY A 126 9.39 -1.23 -5.41
CA GLY A 126 9.38 0.19 -5.07
C GLY A 126 8.49 0.51 -3.87
N MET A 127 7.32 -0.13 -3.76
CA MET A 127 6.40 0.04 -2.63
C MET A 127 7.00 -0.46 -1.31
N ALA A 128 7.81 -1.53 -1.35
CA ALA A 128 8.50 -2.04 -0.16
C ALA A 128 9.41 -0.99 0.50
N CYS A 129 10.07 -0.15 -0.31
CA CYS A 129 10.89 0.94 0.18
C CYS A 129 10.09 2.01 0.94
N PHE A 130 8.81 2.18 0.64
CA PHE A 130 7.99 3.24 1.23
C PHE A 130 7.36 2.85 2.56
N PHE A 131 6.90 1.60 2.68
CA PHE A 131 6.14 1.15 3.84
C PHE A 131 6.90 1.36 5.16
N VAL A 132 8.10 0.79 5.28
CA VAL A 132 8.89 0.88 6.52
C VAL A 132 9.44 2.28 6.73
N THR A 133 9.88 2.93 5.66
CA THR A 133 10.46 4.28 5.73
C THR A 133 9.47 5.30 6.26
N SER A 134 8.21 5.24 5.82
CA SER A 134 7.18 6.19 6.25
C SER A 134 6.94 6.15 7.77
N SER A 135 6.86 4.93 8.33
CA SER A 135 6.66 4.68 9.76
C SER A 135 7.89 5.02 10.59
N GLN A 136 9.10 4.68 10.12
CA GLN A 136 10.32 5.01 10.86
C GLN A 136 10.59 6.51 10.88
N VAL A 137 10.52 7.18 9.72
CA VAL A 137 10.82 8.61 9.61
C VAL A 137 9.87 9.46 10.46
N VAL A 138 8.57 9.16 10.46
CA VAL A 138 7.61 9.90 11.30
C VAL A 138 7.89 9.72 12.80
N SER A 139 8.33 8.53 13.22
CA SER A 139 8.62 8.24 14.63
C SER A 139 9.81 9.05 15.19
N THR A 140 10.69 9.56 14.32
CA THR A 140 11.83 10.42 14.71
C THR A 140 11.43 11.85 15.07
N TRP A 141 10.31 12.34 14.54
CA TRP A 141 9.81 13.70 14.80
C TRP A 141 8.83 13.76 15.97
N PHE A 142 8.01 12.73 16.14
CA PHE A 142 6.93 12.69 17.13
C PHE A 142 7.25 11.69 18.23
N ILE A 143 8.19 12.01 19.13
CA ILE A 143 8.70 11.07 20.15
C ILE A 143 7.65 10.78 21.24
N ASP A 144 6.91 11.81 21.68
CA ASP A 144 5.92 11.70 22.76
C ASP A 144 4.61 11.02 22.31
N GLN A 145 4.27 11.06 21.02
CA GLN A 145 3.02 10.52 20.44
C GLN A 145 3.31 9.75 19.14
N LYS A 146 4.20 8.75 19.24
CA LYS A 146 4.60 7.94 18.09
C LYS A 146 3.42 7.15 17.52
N GLY A 147 2.55 6.62 18.39
CA GLY A 147 1.40 5.82 18.00
C GLY A 147 0.46 6.59 17.10
N LEU A 148 0.01 7.78 17.52
CA LEU A 148 -0.90 8.65 16.77
C LEU A 148 -0.27 9.11 15.46
N ALA A 149 0.99 9.54 15.49
CA ALA A 149 1.68 10.00 14.29
C ALA A 149 1.83 8.89 13.23
N ILE A 150 2.19 7.67 13.65
CA ILE A 150 2.23 6.48 12.78
C ILE A 150 0.82 6.09 12.34
N GLY A 151 -0.19 6.17 13.21
CA GLY A 151 -1.58 5.88 12.92
C GLY A 151 -2.15 6.77 11.80
N VAL A 152 -1.87 8.07 11.83
CA VAL A 152 -2.26 9.00 10.76
C VAL A 152 -1.53 8.68 9.46
N VAL A 153 -0.22 8.40 9.50
CA VAL A 153 0.52 7.96 8.30
C VAL A 153 -0.09 6.67 7.74
N ALA A 154 -0.42 5.70 8.61
CA ALA A 154 -1.06 4.45 8.24
C ALA A 154 -2.45 4.66 7.63
N CYS A 155 -3.17 5.71 7.99
CA CYS A 155 -4.42 6.09 7.33
C CYS A 155 -4.22 6.48 5.86
N GLY A 156 -3.00 6.90 5.49
CA GLY A 156 -2.55 7.10 4.11
C GLY A 156 -2.85 5.91 3.20
N ALA A 157 -2.80 4.67 3.72
CA ALA A 157 -3.14 3.48 2.96
C ALA A 157 -4.59 3.45 2.44
N SER A 158 -5.51 4.03 3.22
CA SER A 158 -6.95 3.79 3.08
C SER A 158 -7.75 5.05 2.80
N VAL A 159 -7.10 6.22 2.73
CA VAL A 159 -7.72 7.57 2.77
C VAL A 159 -9.03 7.65 2.00
N VAL A 160 -10.08 7.75 2.80
CA VAL A 160 -11.43 8.16 2.45
C VAL A 160 -11.63 9.49 3.17
N LEU A 161 -11.68 10.61 2.45
CA LEU A 161 -12.28 11.81 3.04
C LEU A 161 -13.78 11.85 2.77
N VAL A 162 -14.29 11.42 1.60
CA VAL A 162 -15.74 11.42 1.32
C VAL A 162 -16.14 10.39 0.23
N GLY A 163 -15.92 9.08 0.44
CA GLY A 163 -16.55 8.05 -0.41
C GLY A 163 -15.66 7.03 -1.15
N GLY A 164 -14.62 6.48 -0.50
CA GLY A 164 -13.85 5.34 -0.98
C GLY A 164 -12.38 5.65 -1.29
N THR A 165 -11.58 4.61 -1.53
CA THR A 165 -10.13 4.73 -1.73
C THR A 165 -9.86 5.50 -3.04
N ILE A 166 -9.02 6.54 -2.97
CA ILE A 166 -8.74 7.46 -4.09
C ILE A 166 -8.29 6.70 -5.35
N TYR A 167 -7.38 5.73 -5.21
CA TYR A 167 -6.82 4.99 -6.35
C TYR A 167 -7.85 4.13 -7.11
N PRO A 168 -8.63 3.25 -6.47
CA PRO A 168 -9.76 2.56 -7.12
C PRO A 168 -10.71 3.46 -7.89
N ILE A 169 -11.19 4.56 -7.26
CA ILE A 169 -12.19 5.45 -7.85
C ILE A 169 -11.60 6.18 -9.06
N MET A 170 -10.43 6.80 -8.86
CA MET A 170 -9.73 7.53 -9.89
C MET A 170 -9.44 6.61 -11.07
N THR A 171 -8.94 5.40 -10.82
CA THR A 171 -8.62 4.43 -11.87
C THR A 171 -9.89 4.00 -12.61
N LYS A 172 -10.98 3.65 -11.91
CA LYS A 172 -12.24 3.23 -12.53
C LYS A 172 -12.81 4.33 -13.44
N TYR A 173 -12.92 5.56 -12.93
CA TYR A 173 -13.48 6.69 -13.68
C TYR A 173 -12.62 7.04 -14.91
N LEU A 174 -11.30 7.08 -14.74
CA LEU A 174 -10.37 7.37 -15.83
C LEU A 174 -10.37 6.26 -16.90
N ILE A 175 -10.48 4.99 -16.50
CA ILE A 175 -10.60 3.87 -17.45
C ILE A 175 -11.85 4.06 -18.30
N THR A 176 -13.00 4.38 -17.69
CA THR A 176 -14.26 4.57 -18.42
C THR A 176 -14.24 5.78 -19.35
N ALA A 177 -13.55 6.86 -18.98
CA ALA A 177 -13.54 8.10 -19.75
C ALA A 177 -12.52 8.10 -20.90
N MET A 178 -11.32 7.54 -20.68
CA MET A 178 -10.16 7.75 -21.56
C MET A 178 -9.41 6.47 -21.95
N GLY A 179 -9.88 5.32 -21.47
CA GLY A 179 -9.24 4.02 -21.64
C GLY A 179 -8.10 3.75 -20.65
N PHE A 180 -7.72 2.48 -20.55
CA PHE A 180 -6.79 1.99 -19.53
C PHE A 180 -5.39 2.63 -19.59
N ASN A 181 -4.79 2.72 -20.77
CA ASN A 181 -3.40 3.18 -20.87
C ASN A 181 -3.25 4.65 -20.43
N ASN A 182 -4.20 5.51 -20.79
CA ASN A 182 -4.21 6.92 -20.37
C ASN A 182 -4.58 7.06 -18.89
N ALA A 183 -5.50 6.24 -18.38
CA ALA A 183 -5.83 6.20 -16.97
C ALA A 183 -4.60 5.87 -16.11
N VAL A 184 -3.85 4.81 -16.48
CA VAL A 184 -2.64 4.40 -15.77
C VAL A 184 -1.56 5.49 -15.82
N ARG A 185 -1.40 6.20 -16.94
CA ARG A 185 -0.44 7.33 -17.04
C ARG A 185 -0.78 8.46 -16.09
N LEU A 186 -2.06 8.82 -15.97
CA LEU A 186 -2.48 9.85 -15.02
C LEU A 186 -2.28 9.39 -13.57
N VAL A 187 -2.64 8.14 -13.25
CA VAL A 187 -2.37 7.55 -11.92
C VAL A 187 -0.86 7.58 -11.62
N ALA A 188 -0.03 7.17 -12.57
CA ALA A 188 1.43 7.20 -12.46
C ALA A 188 1.96 8.63 -12.28
N THR A 189 1.35 9.62 -12.93
CA THR A 189 1.70 11.03 -12.76
C THR A 189 1.38 11.51 -11.35
N VAL A 190 0.21 11.17 -10.81
CA VAL A 190 -0.16 11.48 -9.41
C VAL A 190 0.83 10.84 -8.44
N VAL A 191 1.12 9.54 -8.60
CA VAL A 191 2.13 8.82 -7.81
C VAL A 191 3.50 9.51 -7.90
N THR A 192 3.90 9.95 -9.09
CA THR A 192 5.19 10.63 -9.28
C THR A 192 5.22 11.96 -8.53
N THR A 193 4.16 12.77 -8.62
CA THR A 193 4.09 14.06 -7.93
C THR A 193 4.14 13.92 -6.42
N THR A 194 3.42 12.94 -5.86
CA THR A 194 3.43 12.66 -4.42
C THR A 194 4.76 12.06 -3.98
N CYS A 195 5.38 11.20 -4.80
CA CYS A 195 6.74 10.71 -4.58
C CYS A 195 7.78 11.84 -4.54
N ILE A 196 7.73 12.79 -5.48
CA ILE A 196 8.64 13.94 -5.50
C ILE A 196 8.49 14.77 -4.23
N PHE A 197 7.24 15.01 -3.80
CA PHE A 197 6.97 15.70 -2.54
C PHE A 197 7.60 14.95 -1.36
N SER A 198 7.37 13.64 -1.25
CA SER A 198 7.94 12.82 -0.19
C SER A 198 9.47 12.79 -0.24
N LEU A 199 10.10 12.76 -1.41
CA LEU A 199 11.55 12.75 -1.56
C LEU A 199 12.19 14.05 -1.03
N ILE A 200 11.49 15.17 -1.17
CA ILE A 200 11.93 16.48 -0.67
C ILE A 200 11.73 16.57 0.85
N PHE A 201 10.54 16.21 1.35
CA PHE A 201 10.10 16.55 2.70
C PHE A 201 10.16 15.40 3.72
N ALA A 202 10.10 14.13 3.32
CA ALA A 202 10.16 12.98 4.22
C ALA A 202 11.61 12.71 4.68
N ARG A 203 12.13 13.60 5.53
CA ARG A 203 13.48 13.50 6.10
C ARG A 203 13.39 13.24 7.59
N PRO A 204 14.19 12.31 8.15
CA PRO A 204 14.25 12.11 9.59
C PRO A 204 14.72 13.38 10.31
N ASN A 205 14.34 13.51 11.58
CA ASN A 205 14.70 14.67 12.39
C ASN A 205 16.24 14.77 12.52
N PRO A 206 16.88 15.89 12.12
CA PRO A 206 18.32 16.08 12.26
C PRO A 206 18.84 16.00 13.70
N GLU A 207 17.97 16.27 14.68
CA GLU A 207 18.31 16.23 16.11
C GLU A 207 18.23 14.82 16.70
N HIS A 208 17.64 13.86 15.98
CA HIS A 208 17.56 12.48 16.42
C HIS A 208 18.87 11.76 16.08
N CYS A 209 19.72 11.56 17.10
CA CYS A 209 20.94 10.78 16.95
C CYS A 209 20.61 9.32 16.63
N HIS A 210 20.78 8.93 15.37
CA HIS A 210 20.88 7.53 15.01
C HIS A 210 22.21 6.98 15.51
N PRO A 211 22.24 5.88 16.27
CA PRO A 211 23.50 5.25 16.62
C PRO A 211 24.20 4.83 15.32
N GLU A 212 25.41 5.37 15.09
CA GLU A 212 26.22 5.01 13.92
C GLU A 212 26.51 3.51 13.94
N THR A 213 25.77 2.74 13.16
CA THR A 213 26.04 1.31 13.00
C THR A 213 27.23 1.15 12.05
N LYS A 214 28.44 1.25 12.63
CA LYS A 214 29.72 0.98 11.96
C LYS A 214 29.82 -0.45 11.36
N GLU A 215 28.82 -1.30 11.58
CA GLU A 215 28.81 -2.73 11.23
C GLU A 215 27.59 -3.18 10.39
N TRP A 216 26.93 -2.28 9.64
CA TRP A 216 25.74 -2.62 8.83
C TRP A 216 26.01 -3.66 7.72
N MET A 217 27.26 -3.79 7.26
CA MET A 217 27.68 -4.77 6.24
C MET A 217 27.92 -6.17 6.81
N LYS A 218 27.98 -6.37 8.13
CA LYS A 218 28.20 -7.70 8.71
C LYS A 218 26.91 -8.52 8.65
N LEU A 219 26.97 -9.75 8.14
CA LEU A 219 25.85 -10.70 8.08
C LEU A 219 25.21 -10.99 9.46
N LYS A 220 26.01 -10.95 10.53
CA LYS A 220 25.53 -11.09 11.91
C LYS A 220 24.57 -9.96 12.33
N THR A 221 24.70 -8.79 11.72
CA THR A 221 23.82 -7.63 11.91
C THR A 221 22.51 -7.77 11.15
N TRP A 222 22.38 -8.71 10.19
CA TRP A 222 21.15 -8.90 9.40
C TRP A 222 20.19 -9.91 10.03
N ILE A 223 20.72 -10.92 10.71
CA ILE A 223 19.92 -11.92 11.41
C ILE A 223 20.25 -11.83 12.90
N ASP A 224 19.36 -11.15 13.63
CA ASP A 224 19.47 -11.04 15.08
C ASP A 224 18.91 -12.31 15.74
N MET A 225 19.78 -13.28 15.98
CA MET A 225 19.43 -14.52 16.67
C MET A 225 19.16 -14.31 18.18
N GLU A 226 19.46 -13.15 18.74
CA GLU A 226 19.13 -12.83 20.13
C GLU A 226 17.66 -12.46 20.28
N ALA A 227 17.07 -11.78 19.29
CA ALA A 227 15.64 -11.48 19.27
C ALA A 227 14.76 -12.74 19.36
N PHE A 228 15.17 -13.84 18.71
CA PHE A 228 14.45 -15.12 18.76
C PHE A 228 14.53 -15.84 20.12
N LYS A 229 15.40 -15.41 21.04
CA LYS A 229 15.46 -15.96 22.40
C LYS A 229 14.37 -15.39 23.29
N ASP A 230 13.83 -14.22 22.95
CA ASP A 230 12.72 -13.64 23.68
C ASP A 230 11.40 -14.34 23.32
N ARG A 231 10.79 -14.98 24.32
CA ARG A 231 9.53 -15.70 24.17
C ARG A 231 8.39 -14.76 23.80
N ALA A 232 8.38 -13.53 24.33
CA ALA A 232 7.34 -12.55 24.02
C ALA A 232 7.38 -12.16 22.55
N PHE A 233 8.58 -11.92 22.01
CA PHE A 233 8.78 -11.65 20.59
C PHE A 233 8.32 -12.82 19.72
N CYS A 234 8.71 -14.05 20.04
CA CYS A 234 8.32 -15.23 19.26
C CYS A 234 6.80 -15.45 19.23
N TRP A 235 6.11 -15.31 20.37
CA TRP A 235 4.64 -15.42 20.41
C TRP A 235 3.94 -14.29 19.67
N PHE A 236 4.45 -13.07 19.78
CA PHE A 236 3.94 -11.93 19.01
C PHE A 236 4.07 -12.15 17.51
N MET A 237 5.25 -12.59 17.04
CA MET A 237 5.49 -12.89 15.63
C MET A 237 4.60 -14.03 15.12
N ALA A 238 4.40 -15.09 15.91
CA ALA A 238 3.48 -16.17 15.56
C ALA A 238 2.04 -15.66 15.41
N ALA A 239 1.56 -14.84 16.35
CA ALA A 239 0.23 -14.26 16.30
C ALA A 239 0.03 -13.37 15.06
N VAL A 240 1.02 -12.52 14.74
CA VAL A 240 0.99 -11.66 13.54
C VAL A 240 1.00 -12.51 12.26
N ALA A 241 1.76 -13.60 12.21
CA ALA A 241 1.77 -14.51 11.07
C ALA A 241 0.41 -15.17 10.84
N PHE A 242 -0.24 -15.67 11.89
CA PHE A 242 -1.60 -16.23 11.80
C PHE A 242 -2.64 -15.18 11.39
N LEU A 243 -2.52 -13.95 11.90
CA LEU A 243 -3.38 -12.84 11.50
C LEU A 243 -3.25 -12.54 10.00
N CYS A 244 -2.01 -12.41 9.50
CA CYS A 244 -1.74 -12.13 8.09
C CYS A 244 -2.24 -13.25 7.17
N PHE A 245 -2.18 -14.51 7.61
CA PHE A 245 -2.65 -15.66 6.84
C PHE A 245 -4.17 -15.58 6.54
N GLY A 246 -4.98 -15.19 7.53
CA GLY A 246 -6.43 -15.03 7.35
C GLY A 246 -6.82 -13.70 6.70
N TYR A 247 -6.12 -12.61 7.04
CA TYR A 247 -6.53 -11.24 6.70
C TYR A 247 -6.54 -10.97 5.19
N TYR A 248 -5.45 -11.30 4.47
CA TYR A 248 -5.35 -10.97 3.04
C TYR A 248 -6.28 -11.82 2.17
N ALA A 249 -6.51 -13.08 2.54
CA ALA A 249 -7.44 -13.94 1.83
C ALA A 249 -8.86 -13.36 1.81
N VAL A 250 -9.31 -12.82 2.94
CA VAL A 250 -10.61 -12.12 3.03
C VAL A 250 -10.55 -10.80 2.26
N LEU A 251 -9.52 -9.97 2.48
CA LEU A 251 -9.46 -8.62 1.91
C LEU A 251 -9.49 -8.60 0.38
N PHE A 252 -8.79 -9.52 -0.29
CA PHE A 252 -8.75 -9.57 -1.76
C PHE A 252 -9.95 -10.27 -2.38
N ASN A 253 -10.58 -11.23 -1.69
CA ASN A 253 -11.68 -12.03 -2.27
C ASN A 253 -13.08 -11.57 -1.81
N LEU A 254 -13.17 -10.60 -0.88
CA LEU A 254 -14.45 -10.15 -0.33
C LEU A 254 -15.44 -9.67 -1.42
N GLU A 255 -14.95 -8.90 -2.39
CA GLU A 255 -15.80 -8.39 -3.49
C GLU A 255 -16.34 -9.52 -4.38
N GLU A 256 -15.49 -10.50 -4.69
CA GLU A 256 -15.88 -11.64 -5.52
C GLU A 256 -16.82 -12.59 -4.80
N TRP A 257 -16.56 -12.85 -3.51
CA TRP A 257 -17.44 -13.64 -2.67
C TRP A 257 -18.82 -12.99 -2.55
N ALA A 258 -18.89 -11.68 -2.31
CA ALA A 258 -20.14 -10.94 -2.24
C ALA A 258 -20.90 -10.96 -3.58
N ALA A 259 -20.19 -10.91 -4.72
CA ALA A 259 -20.79 -11.03 -6.05
C ALA A 259 -21.32 -12.44 -6.33
N LYS A 260 -20.55 -13.49 -6.01
CA LYS A 260 -20.94 -14.90 -6.24
C LYS A 260 -22.13 -15.33 -5.40
N GLN A 261 -22.23 -14.84 -4.16
CA GLN A 261 -23.33 -15.15 -3.25
C GLN A 261 -24.59 -14.31 -3.49
N GLY A 262 -24.54 -13.35 -4.42
CA GLY A 262 -25.68 -12.48 -4.73
C GLY A 262 -25.94 -11.35 -3.73
N PHE A 263 -25.04 -11.11 -2.78
CA PHE A 263 -25.12 -10.00 -1.84
C PHE A 263 -24.67 -8.66 -2.44
N GLY A 264 -23.89 -8.68 -3.53
CA GLY A 264 -23.40 -7.47 -4.18
C GLY A 264 -23.53 -7.48 -5.71
N ILE A 265 -23.90 -6.32 -6.27
CA ILE A 265 -24.04 -6.12 -7.71
C ILE A 265 -22.70 -5.63 -8.30
N ARG A 266 -22.26 -6.21 -9.42
CA ARG A 266 -21.21 -5.67 -10.30
C ARG A 266 -21.87 -4.83 -11.40
N GLU A 267 -21.47 -3.58 -11.55
CA GLU A 267 -21.90 -2.76 -12.70
C GLU A 267 -21.44 -3.42 -14.01
N GLY A 268 -22.39 -3.69 -14.92
CA GLY A 268 -22.11 -4.22 -16.26
C GLY A 268 -22.49 -5.68 -16.51
N ASN A 269 -22.92 -6.44 -15.50
CA ASN A 269 -23.52 -7.75 -15.73
C ASN A 269 -25.02 -7.62 -15.98
N ASN A 270 -25.45 -7.75 -17.24
CA ASN A 270 -26.84 -7.99 -17.66
C ASN A 270 -27.33 -9.39 -17.25
N LEU A 271 -27.01 -9.84 -16.04
CA LEU A 271 -27.54 -11.08 -15.49
C LEU A 271 -28.91 -10.78 -14.90
N SER A 272 -29.93 -11.40 -15.48
CA SER A 272 -31.32 -11.33 -15.06
C SER A 272 -31.51 -11.85 -13.61
N PRO A 273 -32.61 -11.47 -12.93
CA PRO A 273 -32.83 -11.68 -11.48
C PRO A 273 -32.85 -13.18 -11.06
N PRO A 274 -32.67 -13.51 -9.76
CA PRO A 274 -33.17 -12.75 -8.62
C PRO A 274 -32.04 -12.12 -7.80
N PHE A 275 -31.78 -10.83 -8.01
CA PHE A 275 -31.02 -10.06 -7.03
C PHE A 275 -31.99 -9.40 -6.05
N PRO A 276 -31.77 -9.47 -4.73
CA PRO A 276 -32.57 -8.74 -3.75
C PRO A 276 -32.46 -7.23 -4.04
N LYS A 277 -33.58 -6.51 -3.91
CA LYS A 277 -33.72 -5.07 -4.23
C LYS A 277 -32.75 -4.14 -3.46
N ASP A 278 -32.10 -4.66 -2.42
CA ASP A 278 -31.21 -3.92 -1.50
C ASP A 278 -29.72 -4.31 -1.63
N ALA A 279 -29.32 -5.01 -2.70
CA ALA A 279 -27.94 -5.47 -2.86
C ALA A 279 -26.96 -4.29 -3.04
N ILE A 280 -26.02 -4.16 -2.09
CA ILE A 280 -25.01 -3.10 -2.06
C ILE A 280 -24.03 -3.30 -3.21
N GLN A 281 -23.65 -2.25 -3.94
CA GLN A 281 -22.62 -2.42 -4.97
C GLN A 281 -21.32 -2.91 -4.31
N THR A 282 -20.68 -3.92 -4.90
CA THR A 282 -19.45 -4.54 -4.38
C THR A 282 -18.35 -3.52 -4.03
N PHE A 283 -18.29 -2.42 -4.78
CA PHE A 283 -17.40 -1.29 -4.55
C PHE A 283 -17.64 -0.54 -3.21
N TRP A 284 -18.89 -0.40 -2.77
CA TRP A 284 -19.21 0.23 -1.48
C TRP A 284 -18.74 -0.62 -0.30
N LEU A 285 -18.71 -1.94 -0.45
CA LEU A 285 -18.28 -2.86 0.59
C LEU A 285 -16.80 -2.67 0.92
N LEU A 286 -15.94 -2.56 -0.10
CA LEU A 286 -14.52 -2.24 0.07
C LEU A 286 -14.32 -0.84 0.67
N SER A 287 -15.14 0.12 0.23
CA SER A 287 -15.09 1.49 0.74
C SER A 287 -15.45 1.55 2.24
N ILE A 288 -16.46 0.82 2.68
CA ILE A 288 -16.86 0.70 4.10
C ILE A 288 -15.77 0.00 4.90
N LEU A 289 -15.18 -1.08 4.40
CA LEU A 289 -14.09 -1.79 5.06
C LEU A 289 -12.84 -0.91 5.25
N ASN A 290 -12.48 -0.12 4.24
CA ASN A 290 -11.35 0.80 4.34
C ASN A 290 -11.64 2.00 5.26
N ALA A 291 -12.88 2.49 5.27
CA ALA A 291 -13.31 3.53 6.20
C ALA A 291 -13.25 3.04 7.66
N SER A 292 -13.78 1.85 7.94
CA SER A 292 -13.69 1.25 9.28
C SER A 292 -12.25 0.96 9.70
N SER A 293 -11.39 0.52 8.77
CA SER A 293 -9.96 0.37 9.03
C SER A 293 -9.28 1.69 9.40
N THR A 294 -9.64 2.79 8.74
CA THR A 294 -9.11 4.12 9.03
C THR A 294 -9.47 4.57 10.45
N ILE A 295 -10.75 4.43 10.83
CA ILE A 295 -11.22 4.75 12.19
C ILE A 295 -10.51 3.86 13.22
N GLY A 296 -10.42 2.55 12.96
CA GLY A 296 -9.73 1.61 13.83
C GLY A 296 -8.26 1.96 14.03
N ARG A 297 -7.55 2.35 12.95
CA ARG A 297 -6.15 2.78 13.02
C ARG A 297 -5.97 4.02 13.90
N LEU A 298 -6.83 5.03 13.75
CA LEU A 298 -6.74 6.27 14.54
C LEU A 298 -7.09 6.03 16.02
N LEU A 299 -8.17 5.30 16.29
CA LEU A 299 -8.62 5.03 17.66
C LEU A 299 -7.59 4.18 18.42
N MET A 300 -7.12 3.08 17.82
CA MET A 300 -6.13 2.21 18.46
C MET A 300 -4.79 2.93 18.65
N ALA A 301 -4.38 3.75 17.68
CA ALA A 301 -3.18 4.57 17.79
C ALA A 301 -3.28 5.59 18.93
N ALA A 302 -4.43 6.27 19.06
CA ALA A 302 -4.67 7.23 20.13
C ALA A 302 -4.76 6.56 21.52
N CYS A 303 -5.29 5.34 21.60
CA CYS A 303 -5.29 4.55 22.83
C CYS A 303 -3.90 4.05 23.21
N SER A 304 -3.03 3.73 22.24
CA SER A 304 -1.67 3.26 22.50
C SER A 304 -0.74 4.32 23.08
N ASP A 305 -1.03 5.61 22.83
CA ASP A 305 -0.24 6.75 23.34
C ASP A 305 -0.72 7.25 24.73
N ARG A 306 -1.80 6.68 25.29
CA ARG A 306 -2.35 7.01 26.61
C ARG A 306 -1.88 6.05 27.68
#